data_AF-A0A6A3BZ58-F1
#
_entry.id   AF-A0A6A3BZ58-F1
#
_cell.length_a   1.000
_cell.length_b   1.000
_cell.length_c   1.000
_cell.angle_alpha   90.00
_cell.angle_beta   90.00
_cell.angle_gamma   90.00
#
_symmetry.space_group_name_H-M   'P 1'
#
loop_
_entity.id
_entity.type
_entity.pdbx_description
1 polymer ?
#
loop_
_entity_poly.entity_id
_entity_poly.type
_entity_poly.pdbx_seq_one_letter_code
_entity_poly.pdbx_strand_id
1 'polypeptide(L)'
;MLLRAEMNRKKRACEGSLACSTCHVIVMDTEYYNKLEDPSDEENDMLDLAFALTETSRLGCQIIARPELDGIRLAIPAATRNFAVDGYVPKPH
;
A
#
# COMPACT_ATOMS: atom_id res chain seq x y z
N MET A 1 -2.25 -19.62 12.28
CA MET A 1 -3.57 -19.03 11.90
C MET A 1 -3.36 -17.55 11.56
N LEU A 2 -2.48 -17.25 10.60
CA LEU A 2 -1.92 -15.92 10.35
C LEU A 2 -1.85 -15.66 8.84
N LEU A 3 -3.01 -15.48 8.22
CA LEU A 3 -3.09 -14.96 6.86
C LEU A 3 -4.46 -14.34 6.69
N ARG A 4 -4.62 -13.14 7.24
CA ARG A 4 -5.72 -12.25 6.85
C ARG A 4 -5.18 -10.83 6.83
N ALA A 5 -4.37 -10.57 5.80
CA ALA A 5 -4.51 -9.33 5.09
C ALA A 5 -5.98 -9.27 4.62
N GLU A 6 -6.89 -8.78 5.45
CA GLU A 6 -8.19 -8.30 4.98
C GLU A 6 -7.93 -7.02 4.18
N MET A 7 -7.24 -7.19 3.06
CA MET A 7 -7.12 -6.24 1.97
C MET A 7 -8.52 -6.19 1.34
N ASN A 8 -9.44 -5.53 2.06
CA ASN A 8 -10.81 -5.31 1.66
C ASN A 8 -10.79 -4.50 0.36
N ARG A 9 -10.79 -5.22 -0.77
CA ARG A 9 -11.25 -4.82 -2.10
C ARG A 9 -11.10 -3.32 -2.46
N LYS A 10 -9.97 -2.69 -2.16
CA LYS A 10 -9.63 -1.40 -2.75
C LYS A 10 -8.83 -1.73 -4.01
N LYS A 11 -9.47 -1.61 -5.17
CA LYS A 11 -8.81 -1.82 -6.47
C LYS A 11 -7.52 -0.98 -6.48
N ARG A 12 -6.38 -1.63 -6.73
CA ARG A 12 -5.11 -0.93 -7.00
C ARG A 12 -5.36 -0.01 -8.19
N ALA A 13 -5.44 1.30 -7.97
CA ALA A 13 -5.93 2.23 -9.00
C ALA A 13 -5.01 2.31 -10.22
N CYS A 14 -3.72 2.02 -10.03
CA CYS A 14 -2.69 2.03 -11.06
C CYS A 14 -2.16 0.63 -11.41
N GLU A 15 -2.85 -0.44 -10.98
CA GLU A 15 -2.45 -1.83 -11.24
C GLU A 15 -1.04 -2.24 -10.74
N GLY A 16 -0.37 -1.41 -9.94
CA GLY A 16 0.99 -1.65 -9.46
C GLY A 16 2.07 -0.90 -10.24
N SER A 17 1.70 -0.06 -11.21
CA SER A 17 2.63 0.72 -12.05
C SER A 17 3.25 1.94 -11.35
N LEU A 18 3.35 1.94 -10.01
CA LEU A 18 3.99 3.01 -9.24
C LEU A 18 3.45 4.44 -9.50
N ALA A 19 2.22 4.54 -10.02
CA ALA A 19 1.59 5.81 -10.41
C ALA A 19 0.54 6.31 -9.40
N CYS A 20 0.41 5.65 -8.25
CA CYS A 20 -0.61 5.96 -7.25
C CYS A 20 -0.24 5.50 -5.84
N SER A 21 -0.75 6.19 -4.82
CA SER A 21 -0.57 5.84 -3.39
C SER A 21 -1.76 5.06 -2.79
N THR A 22 -2.65 4.52 -3.64
CA THR A 22 -3.84 3.76 -3.17
C THR A 22 -3.50 2.42 -2.51
N CYS A 23 -2.27 1.94 -2.68
CA CYS A 23 -1.73 0.73 -2.06
C CYS A 23 -0.80 1.02 -0.87
N HIS A 24 -0.78 2.27 -0.39
CA HIS A 24 -0.04 2.65 0.81
C HIS A 24 -0.52 1.81 2.00
N VAL A 25 0.43 1.16 2.65
CA VAL A 25 0.28 0.39 3.87
C VAL A 25 1.34 0.82 4.87
N ILE A 26 1.06 0.63 6.15
CA ILE A 26 1.98 0.88 7.25
C ILE A 26 2.36 -0.47 7.84
N VAL A 27 3.65 -0.79 7.86
CA VAL A 27 4.13 -2.02 8.50
C VAL A 27 4.11 -1.80 10.01
N MET A 28 3.31 -2.61 10.71
CA MET A 28 3.09 -2.44 12.15
C MET A 28 4.25 -2.92 13.00
N ASP A 29 5.04 -3.85 12.47
CA ASP A 29 6.11 -4.55 13.17
C ASP A 29 7.46 -4.22 12.53
N THR A 30 8.31 -3.45 13.23
CA THR A 30 9.62 -3.01 12.72
C THR A 30 10.54 -4.18 12.37
N GLU A 31 10.40 -5.34 13.04
CA GLU A 31 11.16 -6.55 12.69
C GLU A 31 10.89 -7.00 11.24
N TYR A 32 9.64 -6.93 10.80
CA TYR A 32 9.29 -7.26 9.41
C TYR A 32 9.67 -6.13 8.45
N TYR A 33 9.54 -4.88 8.88
CA TYR A 33 9.99 -3.73 8.08
C TYR A 33 11.48 -3.84 7.73
N ASN A 34 12.32 -4.18 8.71
CA ASN A 34 13.77 -4.35 8.51
C ASN A 34 14.14 -5.56 7.64
N LYS A 35 13.20 -6.49 7.37
CA LYS A 35 13.39 -7.61 6.43
C LYS A 35 13.00 -7.23 4.99
N LEU A 36 12.32 -6.10 4.80
CA LEU A 36 11.98 -5.60 3.48
C LEU A 36 13.18 -4.90 2.85
N GLU A 37 13.25 -4.91 1.53
CA GLU A 37 14.19 -4.08 0.78
C GLU A 37 13.81 -2.62 0.95
N ASP A 38 14.80 -1.72 1.07
CA ASP A 38 14.54 -0.28 1.20
C ASP A 38 13.67 0.24 0.03
N PRO A 39 12.77 1.20 0.29
CA PRO A 39 11.98 1.81 -0.77
C PRO A 39 12.89 2.51 -1.78
N SER A 40 12.59 2.36 -3.08
CA SER A 40 13.28 3.11 -4.12
C SER A 40 12.95 4.60 -4.06
N ASP A 41 13.77 5.44 -4.69
CA ASP A 41 13.52 6.89 -4.77
C ASP A 41 12.13 7.19 -5.39
N GLU A 42 11.76 6.45 -6.45
CA GLU A 42 10.43 6.57 -7.07
C GLU A 42 9.29 6.16 -6.13
N GLU A 43 9.51 5.16 -5.27
CA GLU A 43 8.53 4.76 -4.24
C GLU A 43 8.37 5.87 -3.19
N ASN A 44 9.49 6.46 -2.75
CA ASN A 44 9.49 7.56 -1.79
C ASN A 44 8.77 8.79 -2.34
N ASP A 45 9.02 9.16 -3.60
CA ASP A 45 8.33 10.26 -4.28
C ASP A 45 6.80 10.09 -4.28
N MET A 46 6.32 8.84 -4.41
CA MET A 46 4.89 8.54 -4.35
C MET A 46 4.34 8.45 -2.92
N LEU A 47 5.16 8.01 -1.96
CA LEU A 47 4.83 7.96 -0.54
C LEU A 47 4.71 9.37 0.06
N ASP A 48 5.49 10.34 -0.42
CA ASP A 48 5.37 11.75 -0.03
C ASP A 48 4.00 12.36 -0.38
N LEU A 49 3.33 11.80 -1.39
CA LEU A 49 1.98 12.19 -1.79
C LEU A 49 0.89 11.46 -0.98
N ALA A 50 1.27 10.50 -0.13
CA ALA A 50 0.35 9.70 0.67
C ALA A 50 -0.07 10.43 1.96
N PHE A 51 -1.29 10.15 2.42
CA PHE A 51 -1.81 10.75 3.64
C PHE A 51 -1.37 9.91 4.85
N ALA A 52 -1.00 10.58 5.96
CA ALA A 52 -0.51 9.92 7.17
C ALA A 52 0.72 9.02 6.91
N LEU A 53 1.73 9.57 6.23
CA LEU A 53 3.02 8.91 6.06
C LEU A 53 3.69 8.67 7.42
N THR A 54 4.35 7.53 7.55
CA THR A 54 5.05 7.07 8.75
C THR A 54 6.38 6.47 8.31
N GLU A 55 7.32 6.32 9.24
CA GLU A 55 8.65 5.76 8.96
C GLU A 55 8.60 4.31 8.42
N THR A 56 7.52 3.57 8.73
CA THR A 56 7.33 2.19 8.28
C THR A 56 6.29 2.07 7.15
N SER A 57 5.97 3.19 6.51
CA SER A 57 5.07 3.23 5.36
C SER A 57 5.71 2.66 4.11
N ARG A 58 4.97 1.84 3.37
CA ARG A 58 5.39 1.26 2.08
C ARG A 58 4.24 1.22 1.09
N LEU A 59 4.56 1.15 -0.19
CA LEU A 59 3.59 0.77 -1.21
C LEU A 59 3.46 -0.74 -1.20
N GLY A 60 2.32 -1.26 -0.73
CA GLY A 60 2.05 -2.70 -0.68
C GLY A 60 2.06 -3.39 -2.06
N CYS A 61 2.13 -2.64 -3.16
CA CYS A 61 2.38 -3.20 -4.47
C CYS A 61 3.85 -3.54 -4.76
N GLN A 62 4.80 -2.91 -4.06
CA GLN A 62 6.23 -3.15 -4.20
C GLN A 62 6.74 -4.22 -3.22
N ILE A 63 5.98 -4.55 -2.18
CA ILE A 63 6.34 -5.61 -1.23
C ILE A 63 6.21 -6.98 -1.89
N ILE A 64 7.34 -7.67 -2.06
CA ILE A 64 7.39 -9.05 -2.55
C ILE A 64 7.15 -9.99 -1.37
N ALA A 65 6.10 -10.81 -1.45
CA ALA A 65 5.80 -11.80 -0.41
C ALA A 65 6.90 -12.87 -0.36
N ARG A 66 7.46 -13.09 0.84
CA ARG A 66 8.49 -14.10 1.13
C ARG A 66 8.07 -14.92 2.35
N PRO A 67 8.53 -16.18 2.49
CA PRO A 67 8.23 -16.99 3.68
C PRO A 67 8.66 -16.32 4.99
N GLU A 68 9.71 -15.50 4.99
CA GLU A 68 10.16 -14.77 6.20
C GLU A 68 9.18 -13.67 6.67
N LEU A 69 8.21 -13.31 5.82
CA LEU A 69 7.18 -12.33 6.10
C LEU A 69 5.86 -12.98 6.55
N ASP A 70 5.84 -14.30 6.78
CA ASP A 70 4.66 -14.98 7.28
C ASP A 70 4.28 -14.43 8.67
N GLY A 71 3.04 -13.94 8.80
CA GLY A 71 2.56 -13.26 10.00
C GLY A 71 2.80 -11.75 10.07
N ILE A 72 3.33 -11.12 9.00
CA ILE A 72 3.44 -9.66 8.92
C ILE A 72 2.07 -8.98 9.13
N ARG A 73 2.05 -7.93 9.96
CA ARG A 73 0.87 -7.09 10.18
C ARG A 73 1.02 -5.77 9.44
N LEU A 74 0.03 -5.48 8.60
CA LEU A 74 -0.05 -4.26 7.80
C LEU A 74 -1.31 -3.48 8.19
N ALA A 75 -1.19 -2.19 8.40
CA ALA A 75 -2.31 -1.28 8.57
C ALA A 75 -2.55 -0.48 7.30
N ILE A 76 -3.83 -0.27 6.96
CA ILE A 76 -4.24 0.62 5.86
C ILE A 76 -4.59 1.97 6.49
N PRO A 77 -3.97 3.08 6.05
CA PRO A 77 -4.30 4.40 6.57
C PRO A 77 -5.75 4.77 6.23
N ALA A 78 -6.40 5.48 7.17
CA ALA A 78 -7.83 5.81 7.08
C ALA A 78 -8.20 6.66 5.85
N ALA A 79 -7.22 7.41 5.30
CA ALA A 79 -7.38 8.15 4.07
C ALA A 79 -6.33 7.69 3.05
N THR A 80 -6.78 7.32 1.86
CA THR A 80 -5.91 7.01 0.72
C THR A 80 -6.35 7.89 -0.43
N ARG A 81 -5.42 8.64 -1.02
CA ARG A 81 -5.70 9.57 -2.13
C ARG A 81 -6.01 8.76 -3.39
N ASN A 82 -7.30 8.45 -3.59
CA ASN A 82 -7.78 7.83 -4.81
C ASN A 82 -8.34 8.93 -5.72
N PHE A 83 -7.68 9.18 -6.85
CA PHE A 83 -8.20 10.12 -7.87
C PHE A 83 -9.46 9.57 -8.57
N ALA A 84 -9.78 8.28 -8.38
CA ALA A 84 -10.97 7.65 -8.89
C ALA A 84 -12.00 7.34 -7.77
N VAL A 85 -12.93 8.29 -7.62
CA VAL A 85 -14.36 8.02 -7.54
C VAL A 85 -14.94 7.49 -6.22
N ASP A 86 -15.44 8.42 -5.41
CA ASP A 86 -16.72 8.23 -4.71
C ASP A 86 -17.86 8.25 -5.76
N GLY A 87 -18.43 7.09 -6.11
CA GLY A 87 -19.76 6.95 -6.75
C GLY A 87 -19.99 7.38 -8.23
N TYR A 88 -19.04 7.98 -8.93
CA TYR A 88 -19.11 8.31 -10.37
C TYR A 88 -19.17 7.08 -11.28
N VAL A 89 -20.35 6.83 -11.85
CA VAL A 89 -20.56 5.89 -12.96
C VAL A 89 -20.44 6.65 -14.28
N PRO A 90 -19.42 6.42 -15.11
CA PRO A 90 -19.35 7.05 -16.43
C PRO A 90 -20.49 6.54 -17.31
N LYS A 91 -21.22 7.45 -17.95
CA LYS A 91 -22.24 7.07 -18.96
C LYS A 91 -21.53 6.51 -20.20
N PRO A 92 -21.95 5.35 -20.72
CA PRO A 92 -21.50 4.90 -22.04
C PRO A 92 -21.92 5.92 -23.09
N HIS A 93 -21.03 6.25 -24.01
CA HIS A 93 -21.36 6.94 -25.25
C HIS A 93 -21.76 5.90 -26.30
#